data_AF-D6D6C8-F1
#
_entry.id   AF-D6D6C8-F1
#
_cell.length_a   1.000
_cell.length_b   1.000
_cell.length_c   1.000
_cell.angle_alpha   90.00
_cell.angle_beta   90.00
_cell.angle_gamma   90.00
#
_symmetry.space_group_name_H-M   'P 1'
#
loop_
_entity.id
_entity.type
_entity.pdbx_description
1 polymer ?
#
loop_
_entity_poly.entity_id
_entity_poly.type
_entity_poly.pdbx_seq_one_letter_code
_entity_poly.pdbx_strand_id
1 'polypeptide(L)'
;MLKKIALVMLLALPMGVFAQNLKFGHINAQEIITVMPEFTKAQNDIQTLEKQLTAELQRTQEEFNKKYQEFQQAIAKDSLPPNIAERRQKELQDMMQRQEQFQQDAQQQMAKAQNDAMAPIYQKLDNAIKAVGAAEGVIYIFDLARTSIPYVNESQSINLTSKVKANLGIK
;
A
#
# COMPACT_ATOMS: atom_id res chain seq x y z
N MET A 1 8.55 -24.97 -72.10
CA MET A 1 9.59 -24.84 -71.05
C MET A 1 9.37 -23.66 -70.10
N LEU A 2 8.57 -22.63 -70.45
CA LEU A 2 8.24 -21.51 -69.54
C LEU A 2 7.47 -21.90 -68.26
N LYS A 3 6.64 -22.97 -68.29
CA LYS A 3 5.88 -23.41 -67.10
C LYS A 3 6.76 -24.00 -65.97
N LYS A 4 7.96 -24.49 -66.29
CA LYS A 4 8.90 -25.03 -65.28
C LYS A 4 9.75 -23.92 -64.64
N ILE A 5 9.89 -22.77 -65.31
CA ILE A 5 10.64 -21.60 -64.79
C ILE A 5 9.76 -20.79 -63.82
N ALA A 6 8.45 -20.73 -64.05
CA ALA A 6 7.50 -20.08 -63.13
C ALA A 6 7.40 -20.77 -61.76
N LEU A 7 7.60 -22.09 -61.69
CA LEU A 7 7.52 -22.84 -60.44
C LEU A 7 8.76 -22.66 -59.54
N VAL A 8 9.92 -22.34 -60.13
CA VAL A 8 11.17 -22.10 -59.39
C VAL A 8 11.22 -20.67 -58.83
N MET A 9 10.54 -19.70 -59.45
CA MET A 9 10.39 -18.35 -58.90
C MET A 9 9.40 -18.25 -57.72
N LEU A 10 8.53 -19.25 -57.53
CA LEU A 10 7.60 -19.30 -56.38
C LEU A 10 8.22 -19.88 -55.10
N LEU A 11 9.42 -20.49 -55.19
CA LEU A 11 10.13 -21.15 -54.09
C LEU A 11 11.23 -20.28 -53.45
N ALA A 12 11.41 -19.06 -53.92
CA ALA A 12 12.44 -18.13 -53.44
C ALA A 12 11.85 -16.90 -52.71
N LEU A 13 10.68 -17.04 -52.08
CA LEU A 13 10.34 -16.14 -50.98
C LEU A 13 11.10 -16.68 -49.75
N PRO A 14 12.20 -16.04 -49.30
CA PRO A 14 12.59 -16.27 -47.93
C PRO A 14 11.35 -15.86 -47.12
N MET A 15 10.70 -16.83 -46.48
CA MET A 15 9.78 -16.53 -45.38
C MET A 15 10.65 -15.84 -44.35
N GLY A 16 10.77 -14.51 -44.51
CA GLY A 16 11.54 -13.66 -43.63
C GLY A 16 11.03 -14.00 -42.25
N VAL A 17 11.89 -14.59 -41.45
CA VAL A 17 11.63 -14.83 -40.04
C VAL A 17 11.30 -13.45 -39.50
N PHE A 18 10.02 -13.16 -39.28
CA PHE A 18 9.60 -11.99 -38.54
C PHE A 18 10.15 -12.22 -37.15
N ALA A 19 11.40 -11.80 -36.92
CA ALA A 19 11.91 -11.59 -35.59
C ALA A 19 10.93 -10.57 -34.98
N GLN A 20 9.98 -11.07 -34.18
CA GLN A 20 9.10 -10.21 -33.41
C GLN A 20 10.03 -9.39 -32.54
N ASN A 21 10.22 -8.11 -32.87
CA ASN A 21 10.91 -7.17 -32.01
C ASN A 21 10.04 -6.99 -30.77
N LEU A 22 10.19 -7.91 -29.82
CA LEU A 22 9.51 -7.87 -28.54
C LEU A 22 9.95 -6.59 -27.83
N LYS A 23 9.01 -5.69 -27.61
CA LYS A 23 9.26 -4.45 -26.90
C LYS A 23 8.95 -4.65 -25.43
N PHE A 24 9.93 -4.39 -24.58
CA PHE A 24 9.77 -4.44 -23.13
C PHE A 24 9.80 -3.02 -22.58
N GLY A 25 9.01 -2.79 -21.53
CA GLY A 25 9.04 -1.57 -20.75
C GLY A 25 9.45 -1.86 -19.31
N HIS A 26 9.88 -0.81 -18.62
CA HIS A 26 10.02 -0.83 -17.18
C HIS A 26 9.54 0.49 -16.57
N ILE A 27 9.14 0.44 -15.30
CA ILE A 27 8.74 1.62 -14.52
C ILE A 27 9.31 1.52 -13.11
N ASN A 28 9.27 2.64 -12.39
CA ASN A 28 9.40 2.68 -10.94
C ASN A 28 8.07 3.13 -10.32
N ALA A 29 7.28 2.19 -9.77
CA ALA A 29 5.99 2.55 -9.15
C ALA A 29 6.14 3.46 -7.93
N GLN A 30 7.23 3.32 -7.16
CA GLN A 30 7.47 4.18 -5.99
C GLN A 30 7.63 5.65 -6.40
N GLU A 31 8.33 5.90 -7.50
CA GLU A 31 8.50 7.26 -8.03
C GLU A 31 7.20 7.87 -8.57
N ILE A 32 6.21 7.04 -8.92
CA ILE A 32 4.90 7.48 -9.42
C ILE A 32 3.95 7.69 -8.25
N ILE A 33 3.84 6.71 -7.34
CA ILE A 33 2.92 6.74 -6.21
C ILE A 33 3.23 7.90 -5.28
N THR A 34 4.51 8.16 -4.98
CA THR A 34 4.91 9.21 -4.04
C THR A 34 4.48 10.62 -4.45
N VAL A 35 4.24 10.83 -5.75
CA VAL A 35 3.80 12.12 -6.31
C VAL A 35 2.30 12.16 -6.64
N MET A 36 1.56 11.08 -6.37
CA MET A 36 0.10 11.05 -6.53
C MET A 36 -0.57 11.89 -5.42
N PRO A 37 -1.50 12.80 -5.75
CA PRO A 37 -2.27 13.54 -4.73
C PRO A 37 -3.01 12.61 -3.76
N GLU A 38 -3.51 11.48 -4.27
CA GLU A 38 -4.19 10.45 -3.49
C GLU A 38 -3.27 9.82 -2.44
N PHE A 39 -1.97 9.69 -2.73
CA PHE A 39 -1.00 9.16 -1.78
C PHE A 39 -0.72 10.13 -0.64
N THR A 40 -0.60 11.44 -0.92
CA THR A 40 -0.52 12.45 0.14
C THR A 40 -1.77 12.44 1.00
N LYS A 41 -2.96 12.34 0.39
CA LYS A 41 -4.21 12.23 1.14
C LYS A 41 -4.24 10.98 2.03
N ALA A 42 -3.90 9.81 1.48
CA ALA A 42 -3.84 8.55 2.22
C ALA A 42 -2.89 8.64 3.41
N GLN A 43 -1.69 9.19 3.23
CA GLN A 43 -0.74 9.41 4.33
C GLN A 43 -1.31 10.31 5.43
N ASN A 44 -1.94 11.42 5.07
CA ASN A 44 -2.55 12.33 6.04
C ASN A 44 -3.70 11.67 6.81
N ASP A 45 -4.54 10.90 6.13
CA ASP A 45 -5.66 10.18 6.74
C ASP A 45 -5.14 9.13 7.73
N ILE A 46 -4.10 8.37 7.36
CA ILE A 46 -3.46 7.35 8.22
C ILE A 46 -2.79 7.99 9.44
N GLN A 47 -2.03 9.09 9.25
CA GLN A 47 -1.41 9.82 10.35
C GLN A 47 -2.45 10.43 11.31
N THR A 48 -3.59 10.86 10.78
CA THR A 48 -4.69 11.38 11.60
C THR A 48 -5.29 10.29 12.46
N LEU A 49 -5.54 9.11 11.88
CA LEU A 49 -6.03 7.96 12.62
C LEU A 49 -5.04 7.51 13.71
N GLU A 50 -3.75 7.43 13.38
CA GLU A 50 -2.70 7.09 14.35
C GLU A 50 -2.70 8.05 15.55
N LYS A 51 -2.78 9.36 15.29
CA LYS A 51 -2.87 10.38 16.35
C LYS A 51 -4.12 10.23 17.20
N GLN A 52 -5.27 9.95 16.59
CA GLN A 52 -6.52 9.74 17.31
C GLN A 52 -6.44 8.52 18.23
N LEU A 53 -5.92 7.39 17.72
CA LEU A 53 -5.76 6.17 18.50
C LEU A 53 -4.76 6.35 19.65
N THR A 54 -3.66 7.05 19.39
CA THR A 54 -2.64 7.36 20.41
C THR A 54 -3.20 8.26 21.50
N ALA A 55 -3.95 9.31 21.13
CA ALA A 55 -4.57 10.23 22.07
C ALA A 55 -5.61 9.52 22.95
N GLU A 56 -6.41 8.62 22.37
CA GLU A 56 -7.40 7.85 23.12
C GLU A 56 -6.74 6.84 24.08
N LEU A 57 -5.66 6.18 23.66
CA LEU A 57 -4.87 5.32 24.54
C LEU A 57 -4.28 6.11 25.71
N GLN A 58 -3.70 7.28 25.44
CA GLN A 58 -3.16 8.15 26.50
C GLN A 58 -4.26 8.59 27.48
N ARG A 59 -5.42 9.01 26.97
CA ARG A 59 -6.57 9.42 27.78
C ARG A 59 -7.02 8.30 28.74
N THR A 60 -7.18 7.09 28.22
CA THR A 60 -7.61 5.93 29.02
C THR A 60 -6.54 5.50 30.04
N GLN A 61 -5.26 5.64 29.71
CA GLN A 61 -4.15 5.37 30.63
C GLN A 61 -4.10 6.40 31.77
N GLU A 62 -4.28 7.69 31.47
CA GLU A 62 -4.35 8.76 32.48
C GLU A 62 -5.53 8.56 33.42
N GLU A 63 -6.70 8.19 32.87
CA GLU A 63 -7.89 7.87 33.66
C GLU A 63 -7.66 6.68 34.59
N PHE A 64 -7.03 5.61 34.07
CA PHE A 64 -6.68 4.44 34.87
C PHE A 64 -5.72 4.80 36.01
N ASN A 65 -4.63 5.52 35.71
CA ASN A 65 -3.63 5.92 36.69
C ASN A 65 -4.26 6.76 37.81
N LYS A 66 -5.15 7.70 37.47
CA LYS A 66 -5.87 8.52 38.44
C LYS A 66 -6.75 7.66 39.34
N LYS A 67 -7.60 6.79 38.78
CA LYS A 67 -8.49 5.90 39.55
C LYS A 67 -7.70 4.94 40.43
N TYR A 68 -6.58 4.43 39.93
CA TYR A 68 -5.69 3.56 40.68
C TYR A 68 -5.08 4.29 41.89
N GLN A 69 -4.56 5.50 41.70
CA GLN A 69 -4.04 6.31 42.80
C GLN A 69 -5.12 6.65 43.84
N GLU A 70 -6.32 7.05 43.39
CA GLU A 70 -7.46 7.32 44.27
C GLU A 70 -7.88 6.08 45.08
N PHE A 71 -7.84 4.90 44.48
CA PHE A 71 -8.10 3.64 45.16
C PHE A 71 -7.03 3.33 46.21
N GLN A 72 -5.75 3.42 45.86
CA GLN A 72 -4.64 3.15 46.79
C GLN A 72 -4.64 4.10 48.00
N GLN A 73 -4.89 5.40 47.77
CA GLN A 73 -4.98 6.38 48.85
C GLN A 73 -6.15 6.12 49.79
N ALA A 74 -7.28 5.65 49.27
CA ALA A 74 -8.46 5.37 50.07
C ALA A 74 -8.32 4.10 50.91
N ILE A 75 -7.65 3.06 50.37
CA ILE A 75 -7.25 1.87 51.14
C ILE A 75 -6.27 2.25 52.27
N ALA A 76 -5.25 3.07 51.97
CA ALA A 76 -4.28 3.51 52.98
C ALA A 76 -4.88 4.33 54.13
N LYS A 77 -6.03 4.97 53.91
CA LYS A 77 -6.76 5.77 54.91
C LYS A 77 -7.85 4.97 55.64
N ASP A 78 -7.99 3.67 55.36
CA ASP A 78 -9.08 2.81 55.85
C ASP A 78 -10.49 3.43 55.60
N SER A 79 -10.62 4.14 54.47
CA SER A 79 -11.81 4.96 54.18
C SER A 79 -12.80 4.29 53.23
N LEU A 80 -12.58 3.03 52.86
CA LEU A 80 -13.41 2.29 51.91
C LEU A 80 -14.10 1.09 52.56
N PRO A 81 -15.45 1.05 52.57
CA PRO A 81 -16.19 -0.17 52.87
C PRO A 81 -15.84 -1.30 51.88
N PRO A 82 -15.87 -2.58 52.31
CA PRO A 82 -15.43 -3.72 51.50
C PRO A 82 -16.12 -3.83 50.13
N ASN A 83 -17.44 -3.60 50.07
CA ASN A 83 -18.23 -3.65 48.84
C ASN A 83 -17.85 -2.53 47.84
N ILE A 84 -17.44 -1.35 48.33
CA ILE A 84 -16.98 -0.25 47.47
C ILE A 84 -15.56 -0.54 46.98
N ALA A 85 -14.71 -1.11 47.83
CA ALA A 85 -13.35 -1.51 47.46
C ALA A 85 -13.37 -2.56 46.33
N GLU A 86 -14.18 -3.61 46.47
CA GLU A 86 -14.37 -4.64 45.45
C GLU A 86 -14.85 -4.06 44.11
N ARG A 87 -15.84 -3.16 44.14
CA ARG A 87 -16.34 -2.52 42.92
C ARG A 87 -15.27 -1.69 42.22
N ARG A 88 -14.44 -0.94 42.96
CA ARG A 88 -13.33 -0.15 42.38
C ARG A 88 -12.23 -1.03 41.82
N GLN A 89 -11.91 -2.13 42.50
CA GLN A 89 -10.94 -3.11 41.99
C GLN A 89 -11.43 -3.72 40.68
N LYS A 90 -12.72 -4.11 40.61
CA LYS A 90 -13.33 -4.61 39.38
C LYS A 90 -13.32 -3.57 38.26
N GLU A 91 -13.65 -2.32 38.56
CA GLU A 91 -13.58 -1.23 37.57
C GLU A 91 -12.16 -1.10 36.98
N LEU A 92 -11.11 -1.14 37.81
CA LEU A 92 -9.72 -1.10 37.35
C LEU A 92 -9.36 -2.32 36.48
N GLN A 93 -9.83 -3.52 36.85
CA GLN A 93 -9.64 -4.73 36.04
C GLN A 93 -10.33 -4.61 34.67
N ASP A 94 -11.58 -4.16 34.64
CA ASP A 94 -12.35 -3.93 33.42
C ASP A 94 -11.70 -2.85 32.53
N MET A 95 -11.05 -1.84 33.13
CA MET A 95 -10.29 -0.84 32.38
C MET A 95 -9.03 -1.45 31.75
N MET A 96 -8.27 -2.28 32.46
CA MET A 96 -7.10 -2.95 31.89
C MET A 96 -7.49 -3.84 30.71
N GLN A 97 -8.55 -4.64 30.86
CA GLN A 97 -9.03 -5.51 29.79
C GLN A 97 -9.48 -4.70 28.56
N ARG A 98 -10.17 -3.57 28.77
CA ARG A 98 -10.56 -2.68 27.67
C ARG A 98 -9.37 -2.01 26.98
N GLN A 99 -8.33 -1.64 27.72
CA GLN A 99 -7.10 -1.10 27.14
C GLN A 99 -6.38 -2.14 26.27
N GLU A 100 -6.31 -3.39 26.72
CA GLU A 100 -5.74 -4.49 25.93
C GLU A 100 -6.52 -4.72 24.63
N GLN A 101 -7.86 -4.81 24.73
CA GLN A 101 -8.72 -4.95 23.55
C GLN A 101 -8.57 -3.76 22.59
N PHE A 102 -8.54 -2.53 23.13
CA PHE A 102 -8.37 -1.33 22.33
C PHE A 102 -7.04 -1.35 21.56
N GLN A 103 -5.93 -1.79 22.18
CA GLN A 103 -4.65 -1.90 21.48
C GLN A 103 -4.70 -2.91 20.32
N GLN A 104 -5.36 -4.04 20.50
CA GLN A 104 -5.54 -5.04 19.44
C GLN A 104 -6.41 -4.48 18.29
N ASP A 105 -7.53 -3.84 18.64
CA ASP A 105 -8.45 -3.25 17.66
C ASP A 105 -7.77 -2.09 16.91
N ALA A 106 -7.00 -1.26 17.59
CA ALA A 106 -6.23 -0.17 17.00
C ALA A 106 -5.22 -0.68 15.95
N GLN A 107 -4.51 -1.78 16.24
CA GLN A 107 -3.58 -2.39 15.29
C GLN A 107 -4.32 -2.91 14.05
N GLN A 108 -5.46 -3.59 14.23
CA GLN A 108 -6.28 -4.07 13.13
C GLN A 108 -6.85 -2.92 12.30
N GLN A 109 -7.32 -1.86 12.96
CA GLN A 109 -7.87 -0.68 12.31
C GLN A 109 -6.80 0.06 11.49
N MET A 110 -5.58 0.19 12.01
CA MET A 110 -4.46 0.77 11.28
C MET A 110 -4.09 -0.03 10.04
N ALA A 111 -3.96 -1.36 10.17
CA ALA A 111 -3.70 -2.24 9.02
C ALA A 111 -4.81 -2.15 7.97
N LYS A 112 -6.08 -2.12 8.41
CA LYS A 112 -7.23 -1.96 7.51
C LYS A 112 -7.20 -0.61 6.80
N ALA A 113 -6.96 0.48 7.53
CA ALA A 113 -6.91 1.83 6.97
C ALA A 113 -5.78 1.97 5.94
N GLN A 114 -4.61 1.41 6.20
CA GLN A 114 -3.50 1.37 5.23
C GLN A 114 -3.90 0.63 3.95
N ASN A 115 -4.48 -0.57 4.07
CA ASN A 115 -4.91 -1.36 2.92
C ASN A 115 -6.00 -0.66 2.11
N ASP A 116 -7.05 -0.16 2.77
CA ASP A 116 -8.18 0.51 2.12
C ASP A 116 -7.73 1.80 1.41
N ALA A 117 -6.81 2.56 2.02
CA ALA A 117 -6.31 3.80 1.44
C ALA A 117 -5.35 3.57 0.26
N MET A 118 -4.55 2.50 0.31
CA MET A 118 -3.58 2.18 -0.75
C MET A 118 -4.18 1.41 -1.94
N ALA A 119 -5.21 0.59 -1.72
CA ALA A 119 -5.86 -0.19 -2.78
C ALA A 119 -6.28 0.66 -4.01
N PRO A 120 -7.00 1.78 -3.88
CA PRO A 120 -7.39 2.60 -5.03
C PRO A 120 -6.19 3.27 -5.72
N ILE A 121 -5.12 3.57 -4.99
CA ILE A 121 -3.88 4.15 -5.53
C ILE A 121 -3.22 3.13 -6.46
N TYR A 122 -3.07 1.89 -6.00
CA TYR A 122 -2.52 0.80 -6.82
C TYR A 122 -3.40 0.50 -8.03
N GLN A 123 -4.73 0.49 -7.86
CA GLN A 123 -5.65 0.27 -8.99
C GLN A 123 -5.50 1.37 -10.05
N LYS A 124 -5.39 2.64 -9.63
CA LYS A 124 -5.20 3.77 -10.55
C LYS A 124 -3.85 3.67 -11.28
N LEU A 125 -2.78 3.34 -10.55
CA LEU A 125 -1.46 3.09 -11.13
C LEU A 125 -1.51 1.95 -12.16
N ASP A 126 -2.06 0.80 -11.80
CA ASP A 126 -2.11 -0.38 -12.68
C ASP A 126 -2.90 -0.10 -13.97
N ASN A 127 -3.97 0.69 -13.88
CA ASN A 127 -4.73 1.15 -15.05
C ASN A 127 -3.89 2.06 -15.95
N ALA A 128 -3.12 2.99 -15.38
CA ALA A 128 -2.23 3.87 -16.15
C ALA A 128 -1.08 3.09 -16.80
N ILE A 129 -0.48 2.11 -16.09
CA ILE A 129 0.53 1.20 -16.64
C ILE A 129 -0.03 0.44 -17.84
N LYS A 130 -1.24 -0.12 -17.74
CA LYS A 130 -1.90 -0.82 -18.86
C LYS A 130 -2.16 0.10 -20.05
N ALA A 131 -2.65 1.31 -19.81
CA ALA A 131 -2.93 2.28 -20.86
C ALA A 131 -1.65 2.70 -21.61
N VAL A 132 -0.58 2.99 -20.87
CA VAL A 132 0.74 3.34 -21.45
C VAL A 132 1.34 2.13 -22.16
N GLY A 133 1.26 0.94 -21.57
CA GLY A 133 1.78 -0.28 -22.19
C GLY A 133 1.14 -0.58 -23.55
N ALA A 134 -0.18 -0.45 -23.63
CA ALA A 134 -0.93 -0.58 -24.87
C ALA A 134 -0.55 0.50 -25.90
N ALA A 135 -0.40 1.76 -25.48
CA ALA A 135 -0.03 2.86 -26.36
C ALA A 135 1.40 2.72 -26.93
N GLU A 136 2.33 2.19 -26.15
CA GLU A 136 3.74 2.00 -26.56
C GLU A 136 3.98 0.66 -27.28
N GLY A 137 3.00 -0.22 -27.28
CA GLY A 137 3.08 -1.55 -27.90
C GLY A 137 4.12 -2.46 -27.22
N VAL A 138 4.32 -2.30 -25.91
CA VAL A 138 5.18 -3.19 -25.11
C VAL A 138 4.41 -4.44 -24.70
N ILE A 139 5.09 -5.58 -24.70
CA ILE A 139 4.48 -6.87 -24.34
C ILE A 139 4.48 -7.12 -22.82
N TYR A 140 5.42 -6.50 -22.11
CA TYR A 140 5.54 -6.55 -20.66
C TYR A 140 6.07 -5.22 -20.13
N ILE A 141 5.59 -4.83 -18.95
CA ILE A 141 6.16 -3.75 -18.15
C ILE A 141 6.62 -4.34 -16.84
N PHE A 142 7.90 -4.19 -16.53
CA PHE A 142 8.48 -4.58 -15.26
C PHE A 142 8.50 -3.41 -14.29
N ASP A 143 8.12 -3.67 -13.05
CA ASP A 143 8.16 -2.66 -11.99
C ASP A 143 9.37 -2.88 -11.09
N LEU A 144 10.32 -1.94 -11.15
CA LEU A 144 11.56 -1.99 -10.39
C LEU A 144 11.34 -1.83 -8.88
N ALA A 145 10.17 -1.33 -8.45
CA ALA A 145 9.83 -1.20 -7.04
C ALA A 145 9.14 -2.45 -6.47
N ARG A 146 8.42 -3.21 -7.30
CA ARG A 146 7.71 -4.44 -6.88
C ARG A 146 8.53 -5.71 -7.09
N THR A 147 9.51 -5.68 -7.99
CA THR A 147 10.36 -6.83 -8.33
C THR A 147 11.82 -6.46 -8.23
N SER A 148 12.61 -7.30 -7.55
CA SER A 148 14.06 -7.14 -7.44
C SER A 148 14.71 -7.49 -8.78
N ILE A 149 14.87 -6.49 -9.65
CA ILE A 149 15.53 -6.61 -10.95
C ILE A 149 16.93 -5.98 -10.84
N PRO A 150 18.01 -6.78 -10.82
CA PRO A 150 19.35 -6.28 -10.57
C PRO A 150 19.95 -5.52 -11.77
N TYR A 151 19.39 -5.70 -12.97
CA TYR A 151 19.90 -5.07 -14.20
C TYR A 151 18.77 -4.84 -15.20
N VAL A 152 18.79 -3.65 -15.82
CA VAL A 152 17.93 -3.27 -16.95
C VAL A 152 18.83 -2.84 -18.10
N ASN A 153 18.65 -3.46 -19.27
CA ASN A 153 19.28 -2.96 -20.49
C ASN A 153 18.44 -1.82 -21.07
N GLU A 154 18.84 -0.57 -20.80
CA GLU A 154 18.15 0.64 -21.26
C GLU A 154 18.05 0.77 -22.79
N SER A 155 18.88 0.04 -23.55
CA SER A 155 18.78 0.01 -25.02
C SER A 155 17.68 -0.94 -25.54
N GLN A 156 17.20 -1.86 -24.71
CA GLN A 156 16.21 -2.89 -25.07
C GLN A 156 14.90 -2.75 -24.28
N SER A 157 14.95 -2.15 -23.10
CA SER A 157 13.80 -1.89 -22.24
C SER A 157 13.53 -0.40 -22.15
N ILE A 158 12.32 0.02 -22.46
CA ILE A 158 11.93 1.43 -22.47
C ILE A 158 11.52 1.85 -21.06
N ASN A 159 12.12 2.91 -20.51
CA ASN A 159 11.63 3.51 -19.27
C ASN A 159 10.31 4.26 -19.53
N LEU A 160 9.22 3.78 -18.92
CA LEU A 160 7.87 4.31 -19.09
C LEU A 160 7.40 5.16 -17.91
N THR A 161 8.24 5.36 -16.88
CA THR A 161 7.87 6.04 -15.63
C THR A 161 7.26 7.41 -15.89
N SER A 162 7.92 8.26 -16.68
CA SER A 162 7.41 9.60 -17.01
C SER A 162 6.11 9.58 -17.83
N LYS A 163 5.95 8.57 -18.71
CA LYS A 163 4.73 8.41 -19.49
C LYS A 163 3.54 8.00 -18.62
N VAL A 164 3.77 7.15 -17.61
CA VAL A 164 2.74 6.78 -16.63
C VAL A 164 2.37 7.98 -15.74
N LYS A 165 3.35 8.79 -15.29
CA LYS A 165 3.08 10.05 -14.59
C LYS A 165 2.20 10.99 -15.41
N ALA A 166 2.54 11.18 -16.68
CA ALA A 166 1.77 12.01 -17.60
C ALA A 166 0.34 11.47 -17.81
N ASN A 167 0.17 10.15 -17.94
CA ASN A 167 -1.16 9.53 -18.05
C ASN A 167 -2.03 9.76 -16.81
N LEU A 168 -1.41 9.79 -15.62
CA LEU A 168 -2.07 10.10 -14.35
C LEU A 168 -2.31 11.61 -14.12
N GLY A 169 -1.84 12.47 -15.03
CA GLY A 169 -1.94 13.92 -14.90
C GLY A 169 -0.95 14.53 -13.89
N ILE A 170 0.14 13.84 -13.61
CA ILE A 170 1.16 14.23 -12.63
C ILE A 170 2.37 14.80 -13.39
N LYS A 171 2.92 15.91 -12.88
CA LYS A 171 4.10 16.58 -13.44
C LYS A 171 5.40 15.92 -13.01
#